data_AF-G3AES5-F1
#
_entry.id   AF-G3AES5-F1
#
_cell.length_a   1.000
_cell.length_b   1.000
_cell.length_c   1.000
_cell.angle_alpha   90.00
_cell.angle_beta   90.00
_cell.angle_gamma   90.00
#
_symmetry.space_group_name_H-M   'P 1'
#
loop_
_entity.id
_entity.type
_entity.pdbx_description
1 polymer ?
#
loop_
_entity_poly.entity_id
_entity_poly.type
_entity_poly.pdbx_seq_one_letter_code
_entity_poly.pdbx_strand_id
1 'polypeptide(L)'
;MTRFIKSEDIDNHSYLLMFHRLFSIDPALLSGDDYVKALDIINFKQEKELSGKILDYINESKIDQEAENLRLRVKILECLGIADDNIEVALQKYHQYRTHATYGLHIVSTAMVKVFGYQAIKQDKNIYSTIAATLVPQDTITVKILQTLIVTKGYFDKDSALELFNDYINQVSADVNQATRRSAKGLLTEAVCLSSLQNNDRSFAQLVFDKAIDNNVISDEHEIAAVKKVFKAYGDSFIEDDDWSKAKVNMNSYVLNYIKNL
;
A
#
# COMPACT_ATOMS: atom_id res chain seq x y z
N MET A 1 0.15 16.47 -32.39
CA MET A 1 -0.74 15.98 -31.30
C MET A 1 0.03 16.16 -30.00
N THR A 2 -0.08 17.34 -29.40
CA THR A 2 0.75 17.77 -28.27
C THR A 2 0.18 17.15 -27.00
N ARG A 3 0.90 16.18 -26.41
CA ARG A 3 0.55 15.66 -25.08
C ARG A 3 0.64 16.81 -24.08
N PHE A 4 -0.50 17.23 -23.55
CA PHE A 4 -0.53 18.09 -22.37
C PHE A 4 0.09 17.31 -21.21
N ILE A 5 1.31 17.68 -20.83
CA ILE A 5 1.95 17.22 -19.59
C ILE A 5 1.13 17.84 -18.45
N LYS A 6 0.63 17.02 -17.51
CA LYS A 6 -0.11 17.53 -16.35
C LYS A 6 0.81 18.45 -15.54
N SER A 7 0.29 19.53 -14.96
CA SER A 7 1.10 20.49 -14.17
C SER A 7 1.94 19.82 -13.09
N GLU A 8 1.38 18.80 -12.43
CA GLU A 8 2.05 17.98 -11.42
C GLU A 8 3.28 17.22 -11.97
N ASP A 9 3.26 16.80 -13.24
CA ASP A 9 4.41 16.13 -13.87
C ASP A 9 5.57 17.10 -14.15
N ILE A 10 5.25 18.37 -14.41
CA ILE A 10 6.21 19.46 -14.60
C ILE A 10 6.88 19.79 -13.26
N ASP A 11 6.08 19.98 -12.20
CA ASP A 11 6.59 20.28 -10.86
C ASP A 11 7.48 19.15 -10.32
N ASN A 12 7.07 17.89 -10.53
CA ASN A 12 7.85 16.71 -10.15
C ASN A 12 9.16 16.60 -10.94
N HIS A 13 9.19 16.99 -12.22
CA HIS A 13 10.42 17.02 -13.01
C HIS A 13 11.37 18.13 -12.55
N SER A 14 10.87 19.34 -12.34
CA SER A 14 11.66 20.46 -11.82
C SER A 14 12.24 20.15 -10.44
N TYR A 15 11.46 19.52 -9.56
CA TYR A 15 11.93 19.08 -8.26
C TYR A 15 13.08 18.07 -8.38
N LEU A 16 12.94 17.01 -9.20
CA LEU A 16 13.99 16.01 -9.35
C LEU A 16 15.28 16.59 -9.93
N LEU A 17 15.20 17.52 -10.88
CA LEU A 17 16.38 18.21 -11.40
C LEU A 17 17.12 18.98 -10.30
N MET A 18 16.38 19.69 -9.47
CA MET A 18 16.96 20.44 -8.35
C MET A 18 17.54 19.50 -7.28
N PHE A 19 16.82 18.44 -6.92
CA PHE A 19 17.27 17.40 -6.02
C PHE A 19 18.58 16.75 -6.51
N HIS A 20 18.62 16.31 -7.77
CA HIS A 20 19.79 15.68 -8.38
C HIS A 20 21.01 16.59 -8.33
N ARG A 21 20.82 17.89 -8.58
CA ARG A 21 21.88 18.89 -8.51
C ARG A 21 22.41 19.05 -7.08
N LEU A 22 21.53 19.18 -6.10
CA LEU A 22 21.92 19.30 -4.68
C LEU A 22 22.60 18.04 -4.18
N PHE A 23 22.04 16.87 -4.47
CA PHE A 23 22.59 15.56 -4.14
C PHE A 23 23.99 15.37 -4.74
N SER A 24 24.24 15.88 -5.95
CA SER A 24 25.56 15.79 -6.58
C SER A 24 26.61 16.76 -5.99
N ILE A 25 26.18 17.84 -5.32
CA ILE A 25 27.06 18.84 -4.71
C ILE A 25 27.40 18.40 -3.28
N ASP A 26 26.39 18.19 -2.46
CA ASP A 26 26.52 17.76 -1.07
C ASP A 26 25.20 17.11 -0.60
N PRO A 27 25.13 15.77 -0.57
CA PRO A 27 23.96 15.05 -0.08
C PRO A 27 23.57 15.40 1.37
N ALA A 28 24.51 15.81 2.22
CA ALA A 28 24.22 16.12 3.63
C ALA A 28 23.36 17.39 3.82
N LEU A 29 23.17 18.18 2.76
CA LEU A 29 22.25 19.33 2.77
C LEU A 29 20.77 18.92 2.63
N LEU A 30 20.48 17.66 2.28
CA LEU A 30 19.13 17.17 2.05
C LEU A 30 18.56 16.53 3.32
N SER A 31 17.32 16.85 3.63
CA SER A 31 16.60 16.26 4.76
C SER A 31 16.03 14.88 4.40
N GLY A 32 15.65 14.09 5.41
CA GLY A 32 14.95 12.82 5.19
C GLY A 32 13.66 12.97 4.37
N ASP A 33 12.93 14.07 4.52
CA ASP A 33 11.73 14.35 3.73
C ASP A 33 12.05 14.62 2.25
N ASP A 34 13.20 15.25 1.95
CA ASP A 34 13.66 15.46 0.58
C ASP A 34 13.94 14.12 -0.13
N TYR A 35 14.58 13.19 0.60
CA TYR A 35 14.82 11.82 0.13
C TYR A 35 13.52 11.05 -0.07
N VAL A 36 12.57 11.15 0.87
CA VAL A 36 11.24 10.52 0.73
C VAL A 36 10.56 10.99 -0.54
N LYS A 37 10.49 12.32 -0.76
CA LYS A 37 9.85 12.91 -1.93
C LYS A 37 10.56 12.52 -3.23
N ALA A 38 11.89 12.50 -3.25
CA ALA A 38 12.64 12.06 -4.42
C ALA A 38 12.37 10.59 -4.76
N LEU A 39 12.43 9.70 -3.78
CA LEU A 39 12.13 8.28 -3.96
C LEU A 39 10.69 8.04 -4.42
N ASP A 40 9.72 8.80 -3.89
CA ASP A 40 8.34 8.75 -4.36
C ASP A 40 8.24 9.07 -5.85
N ILE A 41 8.85 10.17 -6.31
CA ILE A 41 8.78 10.56 -7.74
C ILE A 41 9.54 9.57 -8.62
N ILE A 42 10.73 9.13 -8.21
CA ILE A 42 11.58 8.21 -8.99
C ILE A 42 10.91 6.85 -9.21
N ASN A 43 10.21 6.32 -8.20
CA ASN A 43 9.48 5.07 -8.30
C ASN A 43 8.35 5.09 -9.35
N PHE A 44 7.86 6.27 -9.72
CA PHE A 44 6.90 6.42 -10.83
C PHE A 44 7.59 6.58 -12.19
N LYS A 45 8.83 7.08 -12.25
CA LYS A 45 9.54 7.42 -13.49
C LYS A 45 10.62 6.40 -13.92
N GLN A 46 10.86 5.35 -13.13
CA GLN A 46 11.84 4.29 -13.40
C GLN A 46 13.30 4.79 -13.56
N GLU A 47 13.67 5.88 -12.90
CA GLU A 47 15.06 6.37 -12.86
C GLU A 47 15.92 5.56 -11.87
N LYS A 48 16.16 4.28 -12.21
CA LYS A 48 16.82 3.30 -11.33
C LYS A 48 18.23 3.71 -10.88
N GLU A 49 18.96 4.44 -11.73
CA GLU A 49 20.33 4.86 -11.40
C GLU A 49 20.36 5.86 -10.23
N LEU A 50 19.47 6.86 -10.24
CA LEU A 50 19.38 7.83 -9.16
C LEU A 50 18.85 7.18 -7.87
N SER A 51 17.86 6.29 -7.97
CA SER A 51 17.37 5.51 -6.83
C SER A 51 18.51 4.73 -6.15
N GLY A 52 19.33 4.02 -6.94
CA GLY A 52 20.49 3.28 -6.43
C GLY A 52 21.47 4.18 -5.68
N LYS A 53 21.86 5.31 -6.28
CA LYS A 53 22.78 6.27 -5.63
C LYS A 53 22.23 6.84 -4.31
N ILE A 54 20.92 7.14 -4.26
CA ILE A 54 20.26 7.60 -3.03
C ILE A 54 20.34 6.52 -1.96
N LEU A 55 19.98 5.28 -2.30
CA LEU A 55 19.99 4.17 -1.35
C LEU A 55 21.40 3.84 -0.85
N ASP A 56 22.41 3.89 -1.71
CA ASP A 56 23.81 3.72 -1.34
C ASP A 56 24.27 4.79 -0.34
N TYR A 57 23.98 6.05 -0.63
CA TYR A 57 24.30 7.15 0.29
C TYR A 57 23.60 6.99 1.65
N ILE A 58 22.32 6.63 1.66
CA ILE A 58 21.58 6.39 2.91
C ILE A 58 22.20 5.24 3.69
N ASN A 59 22.62 4.17 3.00
CA ASN A 59 23.29 3.03 3.62
C ASN A 59 24.64 3.40 4.24
N GLU A 60 25.40 4.32 3.63
CA GLU A 60 26.68 4.79 4.15
C GLU A 60 26.51 5.76 5.31
N SER A 61 25.65 6.77 5.15
CA SER A 61 25.42 7.84 6.13
C SER A 61 24.62 7.40 7.35
N LYS A 62 23.79 6.35 7.22
CA LYS A 62 22.84 5.89 8.24
C LYS A 62 21.80 6.93 8.65
N ILE A 63 21.54 7.94 7.81
CA ILE A 63 20.54 8.99 8.06
C ILE A 63 19.15 8.39 8.35
N ASP A 64 18.83 7.26 7.73
CA ASP A 64 17.60 6.51 7.96
C ASP A 64 17.46 5.97 9.39
N GLN A 65 18.53 5.82 10.16
CA GLN A 65 18.48 5.31 11.54
C GLN A 65 18.15 6.38 12.58
N GLU A 66 18.20 7.66 12.21
CA GLU A 66 17.83 8.78 13.09
C GLU A 66 16.31 8.79 13.36
N ALA A 67 15.90 9.17 14.57
CA ALA A 67 14.51 9.04 15.01
C ALA A 67 13.53 9.85 14.17
N GLU A 68 13.95 11.03 13.69
CA GLU A 68 13.15 11.92 12.83
C GLU A 68 12.91 11.34 11.43
N ASN A 69 13.77 10.44 10.95
CA ASN A 69 13.73 9.87 9.61
C ASN A 69 12.86 8.60 9.53
N LEU A 70 11.86 8.46 10.40
CA LEU A 70 10.96 7.30 10.39
C LEU A 70 10.22 7.12 9.05
N ARG A 71 9.79 8.23 8.43
CA ARG A 71 9.12 8.20 7.11
C ARG A 71 10.05 7.68 6.03
N LEU A 72 11.34 8.04 6.10
CA LEU A 72 12.36 7.55 5.18
C LEU A 72 12.54 6.04 5.30
N ARG A 73 12.55 5.49 6.52
CA ARG A 73 12.63 4.02 6.72
C ARG A 73 11.49 3.28 6.02
N VAL A 74 10.25 3.75 6.22
CA VAL A 74 9.06 3.18 5.57
C VAL A 74 9.22 3.24 4.06
N LYS A 75 9.61 4.41 3.53
CA LYS A 75 9.76 4.61 2.10
C LYS A 75 10.82 3.68 1.50
N ILE A 76 11.96 3.52 2.14
CA ILE A 76 13.03 2.61 1.70
C ILE A 76 12.52 1.18 1.58
N LEU A 77 11.76 0.69 2.57
CA LEU A 77 11.21 -0.68 2.53
C LEU A 77 10.21 -0.85 1.39
N GLU A 78 9.37 0.16 1.14
CA GLU A 78 8.45 0.14 -0.01
C GLU A 78 9.19 0.19 -1.34
N CYS A 79 10.25 0.99 -1.46
CA CYS A 79 11.08 1.05 -2.68
C CYS A 79 11.67 -0.33 -2.96
N LEU A 80 12.42 -0.86 -2.00
CA LEU A 80 13.10 -2.15 -2.13
C LEU A 80 12.11 -3.29 -2.36
N GLY A 81 11.04 -3.33 -1.57
CA GLY A 81 10.12 -4.46 -1.52
C GLY A 81 8.99 -4.43 -2.54
N ILE A 82 8.58 -3.26 -3.06
CA ILE A 82 7.44 -3.12 -4.00
C ILE A 82 7.90 -2.59 -5.36
N ALA A 83 8.74 -1.56 -5.39
CA ALA A 83 9.16 -0.95 -6.66
C ALA A 83 10.30 -1.75 -7.33
N ASP A 84 11.27 -2.20 -6.55
CA ASP A 84 12.44 -2.94 -7.02
C ASP A 84 12.25 -4.47 -7.00
N ASP A 85 11.13 -4.95 -6.47
CA ASP A 85 10.80 -6.38 -6.32
C ASP A 85 11.84 -7.20 -5.53
N ASN A 86 12.62 -6.54 -4.66
CA ASN A 86 13.68 -7.17 -3.88
C ASN A 86 13.28 -7.29 -2.40
N ILE A 87 12.41 -8.26 -2.13
CA ILE A 87 11.90 -8.52 -0.78
C ILE A 87 13.01 -8.96 0.19
N GLU A 88 14.05 -9.62 -0.30
CA GLU A 88 15.17 -10.08 0.53
C GLU A 88 15.97 -8.90 1.08
N VAL A 89 16.29 -7.93 0.23
CA VAL A 89 16.99 -6.70 0.65
C VAL A 89 16.09 -5.85 1.56
N ALA A 90 14.79 -5.76 1.26
CA ALA A 90 13.84 -5.10 2.16
C ALA A 90 13.81 -5.75 3.56
N LEU A 91 13.80 -7.09 3.62
CA LEU A 91 13.81 -7.83 4.89
C LEU A 91 15.13 -7.65 5.65
N GLN A 92 16.28 -7.69 4.97
CA GLN A 92 17.57 -7.39 5.58
C GLN A 92 17.58 -5.99 6.19
N LYS A 93 17.09 -4.99 5.46
CA LYS A 93 16.99 -3.61 5.92
C LYS A 93 16.04 -3.47 7.12
N TYR A 94 14.91 -4.17 7.09
CA TYR A 94 13.99 -4.24 8.22
C TYR A 94 14.65 -4.81 9.49
N HIS A 95 15.43 -5.89 9.37
CA HIS A 95 16.17 -6.43 10.50
C HIS A 95 17.20 -5.45 11.05
N GLN A 96 17.88 -4.68 10.18
CA GLN A 96 18.77 -3.61 10.63
C GLN A 96 18.03 -2.57 11.46
N TYR A 97 16.83 -2.15 11.05
CA TYR A 97 16.02 -1.22 11.83
C TYR A 97 15.60 -1.80 13.16
N ARG A 98 15.18 -3.07 13.22
CA ARG A 98 14.82 -3.70 14.50
C ARG A 98 15.98 -3.76 15.50
N THR A 99 17.21 -3.89 15.01
CA THR A 99 18.40 -3.98 15.87
C THR A 99 18.92 -2.60 16.30
N HIS A 100 18.86 -1.59 15.44
CA HIS A 100 19.56 -0.32 15.66
C HIS A 100 18.64 0.88 15.88
N ALA A 101 17.38 0.82 15.42
CA ALA A 101 16.45 1.93 15.55
C ALA A 101 15.62 1.82 16.84
N THR A 102 15.61 2.89 17.63
CA THR A 102 14.96 2.92 18.96
C THR A 102 13.49 3.31 18.93
N TYR A 103 13.00 3.90 17.82
CA TYR A 103 11.66 4.49 17.72
C TYR A 103 10.91 4.02 16.47
N GLY A 104 9.58 3.93 16.58
CA GLY A 104 8.67 3.76 15.43
C GLY A 104 8.64 2.36 14.80
N LEU A 105 9.17 1.33 15.47
CA LEU A 105 9.26 -0.02 14.90
C LEU A 105 7.91 -0.58 14.44
N HIS A 106 6.81 -0.31 15.14
CA HIS A 106 5.46 -0.74 14.72
C HIS A 106 5.04 -0.16 13.35
N ILE A 107 5.46 1.07 13.02
CA ILE A 107 5.21 1.70 11.72
C ILE A 107 6.06 1.02 10.65
N VAL A 108 7.32 0.73 10.96
CA VAL A 108 8.21 -0.01 10.04
C VAL A 108 7.69 -1.44 9.80
N SER A 109 7.20 -2.13 10.83
CA SER A 109 6.55 -3.44 10.71
C SER A 109 5.30 -3.36 9.83
N THR A 110 4.47 -2.33 9.99
CA THR A 110 3.31 -2.08 9.11
C THR A 110 3.73 -2.00 7.63
N ALA A 111 4.83 -1.31 7.34
CA ALA A 111 5.37 -1.23 5.98
C ALA A 111 5.79 -2.61 5.45
N MET A 112 6.41 -3.45 6.28
CA MET A 112 6.75 -4.82 5.90
C MET A 112 5.52 -5.71 5.68
N VAL A 113 4.47 -5.59 6.50
CA VAL A 113 3.19 -6.29 6.27
C VAL A 113 2.66 -5.94 4.88
N LYS A 114 2.68 -4.66 4.51
CA LYS A 114 2.31 -4.18 3.17
C LYS A 114 3.20 -4.75 2.07
N VAL A 115 4.53 -4.72 2.23
CA VAL A 115 5.49 -5.29 1.27
C VAL A 115 5.24 -6.78 1.03
N PHE A 116 5.13 -7.58 2.09
CA PHE A 116 4.86 -9.01 1.96
C PHE A 116 3.47 -9.27 1.40
N GLY A 117 2.45 -8.49 1.78
CA GLY A 117 1.10 -8.61 1.25
C GLY A 117 1.01 -8.34 -0.25
N TYR A 118 1.71 -7.30 -0.70
CA TYR A 118 1.86 -6.99 -2.13
C TYR A 118 2.57 -8.12 -2.88
N GLN A 119 3.72 -8.58 -2.37
CA GLN A 119 4.50 -9.62 -3.04
C GLN A 119 3.83 -10.98 -3.03
N ALA A 120 3.02 -11.29 -2.02
CA ALA A 120 2.24 -12.52 -1.97
C ALA A 120 1.27 -12.62 -3.17
N ILE A 121 0.51 -11.55 -3.45
CA ILE A 121 -0.41 -11.51 -4.58
C ILE A 121 0.36 -11.46 -5.90
N LYS A 122 1.38 -10.60 -6.00
CA LYS A 122 2.14 -10.42 -7.25
C LYS A 122 2.83 -11.70 -7.70
N GLN A 123 3.36 -12.49 -6.77
CA GLN A 123 4.10 -13.72 -7.06
C GLN A 123 3.26 -14.99 -6.87
N ASP A 124 1.98 -14.86 -6.50
CA ASP A 124 1.10 -16.00 -6.18
C ASP A 124 1.69 -16.95 -5.10
N LYS A 125 2.30 -16.36 -4.06
CA LYS A 125 3.03 -17.09 -3.01
C LYS A 125 2.36 -16.94 -1.64
N ASN A 126 1.56 -17.93 -1.25
CA ASN A 126 0.86 -17.92 0.05
C ASN A 126 1.83 -17.82 1.25
N ILE A 127 3.05 -18.34 1.14
CA ILE A 127 4.06 -18.21 2.20
C ILE A 127 4.34 -16.74 2.58
N TYR A 128 4.28 -15.81 1.62
CA TYR A 128 4.44 -14.39 1.89
C TYR A 128 3.23 -13.80 2.62
N SER A 129 2.01 -14.31 2.37
CA SER A 129 0.82 -13.95 3.16
C SER A 129 0.97 -14.39 4.63
N THR A 130 1.47 -15.61 4.85
CA THR A 130 1.77 -16.10 6.20
C THR A 130 2.82 -15.24 6.89
N ILE A 131 3.91 -14.86 6.20
CA ILE A 131 4.94 -13.98 6.76
C ILE A 131 4.38 -12.58 7.05
N ALA A 132 3.52 -12.02 6.19
CA ALA A 132 2.86 -10.75 6.47
C ALA A 132 2.08 -10.80 7.79
N ALA A 133 1.34 -11.89 8.04
CA ALA A 133 0.58 -12.07 9.27
C ALA A 133 1.47 -12.19 10.53
N THR A 134 2.67 -12.76 10.43
CA THR A 134 3.59 -12.87 11.58
C THR A 134 4.33 -11.58 11.92
N LEU A 135 4.36 -10.62 10.98
CA LEU A 135 4.99 -9.32 11.15
C LEU A 135 4.05 -8.26 11.76
N VAL A 136 2.79 -8.60 12.01
CA VAL A 136 1.83 -7.71 12.66
C VAL A 136 2.33 -7.34 14.07
N PRO A 137 2.42 -6.04 14.42
CA PRO A 137 2.79 -5.62 15.76
C PRO A 137 1.80 -6.14 16.81
N GLN A 138 2.30 -6.71 17.90
CA GLN A 138 1.46 -7.28 18.96
C GLN A 138 0.61 -6.22 19.67
N ASP A 139 1.14 -5.01 19.82
CA ASP A 139 0.52 -3.97 20.65
C ASP A 139 -0.43 -3.05 19.86
N THR A 140 -0.38 -3.04 18.52
CA THR A 140 -1.16 -2.09 17.71
C THR A 140 -1.42 -2.65 16.32
N ILE A 141 -2.68 -3.04 16.08
CA ILE A 141 -3.17 -3.40 14.76
C ILE A 141 -3.87 -2.18 14.15
N THR A 142 -3.26 -1.61 13.12
CA THR A 142 -3.83 -0.44 12.42
C THR A 142 -4.84 -0.86 11.37
N VAL A 143 -5.74 0.04 10.98
CA VAL A 143 -6.70 -0.19 9.89
C VAL A 143 -5.98 -0.56 8.58
N LYS A 144 -4.82 0.04 8.30
CA LYS A 144 -4.01 -0.27 7.11
C LYS A 144 -3.48 -1.71 7.12
N ILE A 145 -3.07 -2.22 8.28
CA ILE A 145 -2.69 -3.64 8.45
C ILE A 145 -3.91 -4.51 8.14
N LEU A 146 -5.07 -4.21 8.73
CA LEU A 146 -6.28 -4.99 8.51
C LEU A 146 -6.68 -4.99 7.03
N GLN A 147 -6.69 -3.84 6.35
CA GLN A 147 -6.97 -3.75 4.92
C GLN A 147 -6.00 -4.59 4.09
N THR A 148 -4.69 -4.50 4.38
CA THR A 148 -3.67 -5.30 3.70
C THR A 148 -3.94 -6.79 3.90
N LEU A 149 -4.16 -7.22 5.14
CA LEU A 149 -4.37 -8.63 5.46
C LEU A 149 -5.68 -9.18 4.91
N ILE A 150 -6.79 -8.42 4.95
CA ILE A 150 -8.09 -8.84 4.39
C ILE A 150 -7.93 -9.11 2.89
N VAL A 151 -7.28 -8.21 2.16
CA VAL A 151 -7.07 -8.34 0.71
C VAL A 151 -6.10 -9.47 0.39
N THR A 152 -4.94 -9.52 1.07
CA THR A 152 -3.93 -10.55 0.82
C THR A 152 -4.38 -11.94 1.24
N LYS A 153 -4.99 -12.12 2.42
CA LYS A 153 -5.52 -13.42 2.85
C LYS A 153 -6.64 -13.85 1.93
N GLY A 154 -7.55 -12.93 1.60
CA GLY A 154 -8.66 -13.18 0.71
C GLY A 154 -8.29 -13.73 -0.66
N TYR A 155 -7.15 -13.28 -1.21
CA TYR A 155 -6.63 -13.79 -2.48
C TYR A 155 -6.33 -15.31 -2.45
N PHE A 156 -5.90 -15.85 -1.30
CA PHE A 156 -5.61 -17.28 -1.14
C PHE A 156 -6.74 -18.06 -0.48
N ASP A 157 -7.44 -17.42 0.44
CA ASP A 157 -8.55 -17.97 1.20
C ASP A 157 -9.57 -16.87 1.52
N LYS A 158 -10.71 -16.96 0.84
CA LYS A 158 -11.84 -16.04 0.97
C LYS A 158 -12.47 -16.08 2.37
N ASP A 159 -12.47 -17.23 3.04
CA ASP A 159 -13.06 -17.37 4.37
C ASP A 159 -12.19 -16.65 5.41
N SER A 160 -10.86 -16.78 5.32
CA SER A 160 -9.91 -16.04 6.16
C SER A 160 -10.10 -14.52 6.11
N ALA A 161 -10.44 -13.95 4.95
CA ALA A 161 -10.68 -12.51 4.82
C ALA A 161 -11.96 -12.07 5.53
N LEU A 162 -13.01 -12.88 5.43
CA LEU A 162 -14.30 -12.62 6.06
C LEU A 162 -14.21 -12.77 7.59
N GLU A 163 -13.51 -13.78 8.07
CA GLU A 163 -13.21 -13.96 9.50
C GLU A 163 -12.52 -12.71 10.05
N LEU A 164 -11.43 -12.27 9.41
CA LEU A 164 -10.70 -11.09 9.84
C LEU A 164 -11.54 -9.81 9.80
N PHE A 165 -12.42 -9.66 8.79
CA PHE A 165 -13.36 -8.55 8.75
C PHE A 165 -14.34 -8.59 9.93
N ASN A 166 -14.97 -9.74 10.18
CA ASN A 166 -15.97 -9.91 11.23
C ASN A 166 -15.38 -9.71 12.63
N ASP A 167 -14.14 -10.16 12.86
CA ASP A 167 -13.44 -10.00 14.14
C ASP A 167 -13.24 -8.51 14.48
N TYR A 168 -12.90 -7.68 13.50
CA TYR A 168 -12.45 -6.30 13.75
C TYR A 168 -13.45 -5.20 13.39
N ILE A 169 -14.48 -5.46 12.58
CA ILE A 169 -15.41 -4.41 12.11
C ILE A 169 -16.12 -3.68 13.25
N ASN A 170 -16.37 -4.36 14.38
CA ASN A 170 -16.99 -3.77 15.56
C ASN A 170 -15.98 -3.15 16.55
N GLN A 171 -14.69 -3.39 16.35
CA GLN A 171 -13.61 -2.88 17.19
C GLN A 171 -13.04 -1.54 16.68
N VAL A 172 -13.32 -1.18 15.42
CA VAL A 172 -12.83 0.06 14.81
C VAL A 172 -13.88 1.17 14.85
N SER A 173 -13.41 2.43 14.84
CA SER A 173 -14.30 3.59 14.90
C SER A 173 -15.19 3.70 13.67
N ALA A 174 -16.47 4.03 13.92
CA ALA A 174 -17.45 4.40 12.91
C ALA A 174 -17.38 5.90 12.54
N ASP A 175 -16.57 6.68 13.27
CA ASP A 175 -16.48 8.12 13.05
C ASP A 175 -15.80 8.43 11.72
N VAL A 176 -16.46 9.27 10.92
CA VAL A 176 -15.93 9.72 9.65
C VAL A 176 -14.86 10.78 9.91
N ASN A 177 -13.63 10.51 9.48
CA ASN A 177 -12.55 11.48 9.54
C ASN A 177 -12.88 12.67 8.61
N GLN A 178 -12.83 13.90 9.14
CA GLN A 178 -13.22 15.10 8.39
C GLN A 178 -12.32 15.38 7.18
N ALA A 179 -11.02 15.06 7.28
CA ALA A 179 -10.06 15.32 6.22
C ALA A 179 -10.15 14.29 5.08
N THR A 180 -10.32 13.01 5.42
CA THR A 180 -10.39 11.94 4.41
C THR A 180 -11.81 11.63 3.94
N ARG A 181 -12.84 12.05 4.69
CA ARG A 181 -14.24 11.65 4.53
C ARG A 181 -14.43 10.12 4.59
N ARG A 182 -13.58 9.43 5.35
CA ARG A 182 -13.61 7.96 5.52
C ARG A 182 -13.59 7.60 7.01
N SER A 183 -14.38 6.61 7.40
CA SER A 183 -14.32 5.91 8.69
C SER A 183 -13.46 4.65 8.58
N ALA A 184 -13.02 4.12 9.72
CA ALA A 184 -12.30 2.85 9.72
C ALA A 184 -13.20 1.69 9.28
N LYS A 185 -14.48 1.70 9.66
CA LYS A 185 -15.46 0.71 9.21
C LYS A 185 -15.61 0.72 7.69
N GLY A 186 -15.77 1.89 7.08
CA GLY A 186 -15.89 2.01 5.63
C GLY A 186 -14.64 1.60 4.86
N LEU A 187 -13.45 1.76 5.45
CA LEU A 187 -12.19 1.25 4.88
C LEU A 187 -12.11 -0.28 4.92
N LEU A 188 -12.55 -0.91 6.01
CA LEU A 188 -12.60 -2.37 6.13
C LEU A 188 -13.69 -2.97 5.21
N THR A 189 -14.85 -2.34 5.10
CA THR A 189 -15.90 -2.74 4.16
C THR A 189 -15.40 -2.70 2.71
N GLU A 190 -14.67 -1.64 2.33
CA GLU A 190 -14.04 -1.57 1.01
C GLU A 190 -13.06 -2.73 0.76
N ALA A 191 -12.22 -3.05 1.75
CA ALA A 191 -11.22 -4.11 1.64
C ALA A 191 -11.84 -5.51 1.50
N VAL A 192 -12.91 -5.82 2.25
CA VAL A 192 -13.58 -7.12 2.14
C VAL A 192 -14.34 -7.25 0.81
N CYS A 193 -15.00 -6.19 0.34
CA CYS A 193 -15.61 -6.19 -0.98
C CYS A 193 -14.57 -6.39 -2.08
N LEU A 194 -13.42 -5.71 -2.00
CA LEU A 194 -12.30 -5.87 -2.93
C LEU A 194 -11.79 -7.32 -2.97
N SER A 195 -11.59 -7.92 -1.80
CA SER A 195 -11.18 -9.32 -1.63
C SER A 195 -12.16 -10.30 -2.29
N SER A 196 -13.47 -10.11 -2.10
CA SER A 196 -14.49 -10.96 -2.73
C SER A 196 -14.53 -10.81 -4.25
N LEU A 197 -14.42 -9.57 -4.75
CA LEU A 197 -14.37 -9.29 -6.19
C LEU A 197 -13.11 -9.85 -6.85
N GLN A 198 -11.97 -9.83 -6.15
CA GLN A 198 -10.73 -10.49 -6.61
C GLN A 198 -10.87 -12.01 -6.75
N ASN A 199 -11.90 -12.62 -6.16
CA ASN A 199 -12.22 -14.04 -6.28
C ASN A 199 -13.42 -14.32 -7.19
N ASN A 200 -13.81 -13.34 -8.02
CA ASN A 200 -15.01 -13.38 -8.87
C ASN A 200 -16.34 -13.52 -8.11
N ASP A 201 -16.38 -13.25 -6.81
CA ASP A 201 -17.59 -13.36 -6.01
C ASP A 201 -18.31 -12.02 -5.88
N ARG A 202 -18.82 -11.55 -7.03
CA ARG A 202 -19.55 -10.28 -7.10
C ARG A 202 -20.82 -10.29 -6.25
N SER A 203 -21.54 -11.41 -6.23
CA SER A 203 -22.79 -11.55 -5.49
C SER A 203 -22.56 -11.39 -4.00
N PHE A 204 -21.50 -12.03 -3.46
CA PHE A 204 -21.15 -11.87 -2.06
C PHE A 204 -20.65 -10.46 -1.76
N ALA A 205 -19.81 -9.88 -2.62
CA ALA A 205 -19.36 -8.49 -2.44
C ALA A 205 -20.55 -7.52 -2.36
N GLN A 206 -21.54 -7.68 -3.25
CA GLN A 206 -22.76 -6.86 -3.27
C GLN A 206 -23.57 -7.05 -1.99
N LEU A 207 -23.74 -8.30 -1.53
CA LEU A 207 -24.43 -8.61 -0.28
C LEU A 207 -23.76 -7.90 0.92
N VAL A 208 -22.43 -7.96 1.02
CA VAL A 208 -21.68 -7.28 2.09
C VAL A 208 -21.88 -5.78 2.02
N PHE A 209 -21.82 -5.19 0.83
CA PHE A 209 -22.03 -3.77 0.62
C PHE A 209 -23.43 -3.31 1.01
N ASP A 210 -24.47 -4.02 0.55
CA ASP A 210 -25.86 -3.73 0.86
C ASP A 210 -26.11 -3.85 2.38
N LYS A 211 -25.61 -4.93 3.00
CA LYS A 211 -25.71 -5.11 4.47
C LYS A 211 -24.96 -4.05 5.26
N ALA A 212 -23.85 -3.53 4.75
CA ALA A 212 -23.12 -2.45 5.40
C ALA A 212 -23.92 -1.14 5.38
N ILE A 213 -24.67 -0.87 4.30
CA ILE A 213 -25.57 0.29 4.22
C ILE A 213 -26.80 0.09 5.10
N ASP A 214 -27.50 -1.05 4.96
CA ASP A 214 -28.73 -1.35 5.70
C ASP A 214 -28.53 -1.28 7.22
N ASN A 215 -27.36 -1.74 7.70
CA ASN A 215 -27.01 -1.75 9.11
C ASN A 215 -26.30 -0.47 9.59
N ASN A 216 -26.21 0.58 8.75
CA ASN A 216 -25.50 1.84 9.04
C ASN A 216 -24.03 1.65 9.46
N VAL A 217 -23.37 0.61 8.94
CA VAL A 217 -21.91 0.43 9.07
C VAL A 217 -21.17 1.48 8.26
N ILE A 218 -21.72 1.82 7.08
CA ILE A 218 -21.33 2.96 6.26
C ILE A 218 -22.58 3.79 5.97
N SER A 219 -22.47 5.11 6.10
CA SER A 219 -23.60 6.02 5.85
C SER A 219 -23.21 7.29 5.10
N ASP A 220 -21.92 7.67 5.09
CA ASP A 220 -21.45 8.82 4.33
C ASP A 220 -21.38 8.52 2.84
N GLU A 221 -21.88 9.45 2.01
CA GLU A 221 -21.95 9.30 0.56
C GLU A 221 -20.58 9.11 -0.10
N HIS A 222 -19.51 9.70 0.45
CA HIS A 222 -18.16 9.52 -0.08
C HIS A 222 -17.62 8.11 0.19
N GLU A 223 -17.96 7.51 1.33
CA GLU A 223 -17.61 6.12 1.62
C GLU A 223 -18.33 5.16 0.69
N ILE A 224 -19.64 5.35 0.52
CA ILE A 224 -20.46 4.58 -0.42
C ILE A 224 -19.91 4.71 -1.84
N ALA A 225 -19.56 5.92 -2.27
CA ALA A 225 -18.95 6.15 -3.57
C ALA A 225 -17.58 5.47 -3.72
N ALA A 226 -16.77 5.42 -2.66
CA ALA A 226 -15.49 4.73 -2.68
C ALA A 226 -15.65 3.21 -2.86
N VAL A 227 -16.56 2.58 -2.12
CA VAL A 227 -16.85 1.14 -2.30
C VAL A 227 -17.40 0.87 -3.71
N LYS A 228 -18.28 1.72 -4.22
CA LYS A 228 -18.78 1.63 -5.62
C LYS A 228 -17.66 1.72 -6.66
N LYS A 229 -16.58 2.46 -6.42
CA LYS A 229 -15.41 2.49 -7.33
C LYS A 229 -14.74 1.12 -7.42
N VAL A 230 -14.75 0.32 -6.36
CA VAL A 230 -14.22 -1.05 -6.39
C VAL A 230 -15.08 -1.94 -7.31
N PHE A 231 -16.41 -1.87 -7.22
CA PHE A 231 -17.29 -2.60 -8.14
C PHE A 231 -17.13 -2.13 -9.58
N LYS A 232 -16.92 -0.83 -9.78
CA LYS A 232 -16.62 -0.30 -11.11
C LYS A 232 -15.31 -0.87 -11.65
N ALA A 233 -14.24 -0.88 -10.86
CA ALA A 233 -12.95 -1.46 -11.25
C ALA A 233 -13.06 -2.95 -11.59
N TYR A 234 -13.89 -3.71 -10.86
CA TYR A 234 -14.20 -5.09 -11.22
C TYR A 234 -14.91 -5.19 -12.58
N GLY A 235 -15.91 -4.35 -12.85
CA GLY A 235 -16.59 -4.30 -14.15
C GLY A 235 -15.64 -3.91 -15.29
N ASP A 236 -14.83 -2.88 -15.08
CA ASP A 236 -13.83 -2.38 -16.03
C ASP A 236 -12.69 -3.40 -16.28
N SER A 237 -12.56 -4.43 -15.43
CA SER A 237 -11.57 -5.50 -15.61
C SER A 237 -11.94 -6.48 -16.73
N PHE A 238 -13.22 -6.57 -17.12
CA PHE A 238 -13.68 -7.39 -18.24
C PHE A 238 -13.61 -6.57 -19.53
N ILE A 239 -12.65 -6.89 -20.41
CA ILE A 239 -12.59 -6.32 -21.77
C ILE A 239 -13.41 -7.26 -22.68
N GLU A 240 -14.02 -6.73 -23.74
CA GLU A 240 -14.92 -7.45 -24.67
C GLU A 240 -14.61 -8.96 -24.83
N ASP A 241 -15.62 -9.81 -24.57
CA ASP A 241 -15.54 -11.28 -24.60
C ASP A 241 -14.51 -11.93 -23.64
N ASP A 242 -14.03 -11.21 -22.63
CA ASP A 242 -13.16 -11.77 -21.60
C ASP A 242 -13.91 -12.73 -20.66
N ASP A 243 -13.25 -13.85 -20.37
CA ASP A 243 -13.57 -14.68 -19.21
C ASP A 243 -12.92 -14.13 -17.94
N TRP A 244 -13.27 -14.72 -16.80
CA TRP A 244 -12.68 -14.35 -15.52
C TRP A 244 -11.16 -14.49 -15.50
N SER A 245 -10.58 -15.46 -16.22
CA SER A 245 -9.13 -15.70 -16.19
C SER A 245 -8.36 -14.49 -16.72
N LYS A 246 -8.86 -13.85 -17.79
CA LYS A 246 -8.30 -12.62 -18.33
C LYS A 246 -8.61 -11.41 -17.46
N ALA A 247 -9.86 -11.26 -17.01
CA ALA A 247 -10.27 -10.17 -16.13
C ALA A 247 -9.50 -10.17 -14.79
N LYS A 248 -9.13 -11.35 -14.28
CA LYS A 248 -8.35 -11.51 -13.05
C LYS A 248 -7.00 -10.81 -13.14
N VAL A 249 -6.36 -10.72 -14.30
CA VAL A 249 -5.08 -10.02 -14.47
C VAL A 249 -5.24 -8.51 -14.24
N ASN A 250 -6.30 -7.93 -14.80
CA ASN A 250 -6.65 -6.52 -14.63
C ASN A 250 -7.06 -6.24 -13.18
N MET A 251 -7.88 -7.13 -12.60
CA MET A 251 -8.32 -7.03 -11.21
C MET A 251 -7.13 -7.14 -10.23
N ASN A 252 -6.20 -8.07 -10.46
CA ASN A 252 -4.97 -8.19 -9.66
C ASN A 252 -4.13 -6.91 -9.76
N SER A 253 -4.04 -6.29 -10.94
CA SER A 253 -3.33 -5.02 -11.10
C SER A 253 -3.98 -3.89 -10.29
N TYR A 254 -5.32 -3.84 -10.26
CA TYR A 254 -6.06 -2.92 -9.40
C TYR A 254 -5.80 -3.19 -7.91
N VAL A 255 -5.83 -4.45 -7.49
CA VAL A 255 -5.56 -4.87 -6.11
C VAL A 255 -4.14 -4.52 -5.66
N LEU A 256 -3.14 -4.77 -6.52
CA LEU A 256 -1.75 -4.40 -6.23
C LEU A 256 -1.59 -2.88 -6.09
N ASN A 257 -2.27 -2.10 -6.93
CA ASN A 257 -2.30 -0.64 -6.79
C ASN A 257 -3.05 -0.19 -5.53
N TYR A 258 -4.12 -0.87 -5.14
CA TYR A 258 -4.81 -0.61 -3.87
C TYR A 258 -3.85 -0.79 -2.69
N ILE A 259 -3.18 -1.94 -2.59
CA ILE A 259 -2.20 -2.20 -1.52
C ILE A 259 -1.07 -1.17 -1.54
N LYS A 260 -0.56 -0.80 -2.72
CA LYS A 260 0.50 0.21 -2.86
C LYS A 260 0.10 1.57 -2.28
N ASN A 261 -1.18 1.93 -2.32
CA ASN A 261 -1.71 3.22 -1.87
C ASN A 261 -2.26 3.21 -0.43
N LEU A 262 -2.20 2.08 0.29
CA LEU A 262 -2.45 2.02 1.74
C LEU A 262 -1.34 2.72 2.52
#